data_AF-A0A257SS66-F1
#
_entry.id   AF-A0A257SS66-F1
#
_cell.length_a   1.000
_cell.length_b   1.000
_cell.length_c   1.000
_cell.angle_alpha   90.00
_cell.angle_beta   90.00
_cell.angle_gamma   90.00
#
_symmetry.space_group_name_H-M   'P 1'
#
loop_
_entity.id
_entity.type
_entity.pdbx_description
1 polymer ?
#
loop_
_entity_poly.entity_id
_entity_poly.type
_entity_poly.pdbx_seq_one_letter_code
_entity_poly.pdbx_strand_id
1 'polypeptide(L)'
;MIAIDTNVLLRRVLHDDEEQTVRARKLFESAESVLITDVVLVETVWTLTGKRYKATKEDIRTLVISLLEEPNTVFESQQVIWSALNDFVAAKPVKTANGAKTADLADALIVNKTKMVARDRHLAYQGTYTFDQAALQIDGTRTP
;
A
#
# COMPACT_ATOMS: atom_id res chain seq x y z
N MET A 1 5.58 -12.58 -16.89
CA MET A 1 4.88 -11.81 -15.84
C MET A 1 3.44 -12.25 -15.71
N ILE A 2 2.96 -12.46 -14.49
CA ILE A 2 1.54 -12.65 -14.12
C ILE A 2 1.11 -11.49 -13.20
N ALA A 3 -0.20 -11.31 -13.01
CA ALA A 3 -0.74 -10.45 -11.95
C ALA A 3 -1.59 -11.29 -11.01
N ILE A 4 -1.68 -10.86 -9.75
CA ILE A 4 -2.49 -11.55 -8.74
C ILE A 4 -3.57 -10.62 -8.19
N ASP A 5 -4.63 -11.23 -7.67
CA ASP A 5 -5.69 -10.56 -6.95
C ASP A 5 -5.37 -10.51 -5.43
N THR A 6 -6.07 -9.64 -4.71
CA THR A 6 -5.97 -9.44 -3.25
C THR A 6 -6.14 -10.75 -2.50
N ASN A 7 -7.10 -11.59 -2.90
CA ASN A 7 -7.33 -12.87 -2.24
C ASN A 7 -6.11 -13.81 -2.32
N VAL A 8 -5.41 -13.89 -3.46
CA VAL A 8 -4.23 -14.74 -3.63
C VAL A 8 -3.09 -14.26 -2.73
N LEU A 9 -2.88 -12.94 -2.69
CA LEU A 9 -1.86 -12.35 -1.81
C LEU A 9 -2.19 -12.60 -0.34
N LEU A 10 -3.45 -12.41 0.07
CA LEU A 10 -3.90 -12.68 1.43
C LEU A 10 -3.70 -14.14 1.84
N ARG A 11 -4.00 -15.12 0.98
CA ARG A 11 -3.73 -16.54 1.30
C ARG A 11 -2.24 -16.80 1.53
N ARG A 12 -1.37 -16.17 0.73
CA ARG A 12 0.08 -16.29 0.92
C ARG A 12 0.54 -15.65 2.22
N VAL A 13 -0.03 -14.51 2.63
CA VAL A 13 0.41 -13.75 3.81
C VAL A 13 -0.16 -14.31 5.12
N LEU A 14 -1.43 -14.73 5.12
CA LEU A 14 -2.15 -15.10 6.35
C LEU A 14 -2.06 -16.59 6.70
N HIS A 15 -1.79 -17.46 5.72
CA HIS A 15 -1.79 -18.91 5.90
C HIS A 15 -3.10 -19.45 6.52
N ASP A 16 -4.24 -18.85 6.17
CA ASP A 16 -5.55 -19.12 6.78
C ASP A 16 -6.37 -20.21 6.06
N ASP A 17 -5.90 -20.68 4.91
CA ASP A 17 -6.43 -21.79 4.12
C ASP A 17 -5.26 -22.58 3.56
N GLU A 18 -5.04 -23.80 4.05
CA GLU A 18 -3.85 -24.60 3.75
C GLU A 18 -3.72 -24.90 2.24
N GLU A 19 -4.82 -25.30 1.59
CA GLU A 19 -4.82 -25.63 0.16
C GLU A 19 -4.52 -24.40 -0.69
N GLN A 20 -5.22 -23.29 -0.42
CA GLN A 20 -5.00 -22.07 -1.19
C GLN A 20 -3.64 -21.43 -0.90
N THR A 21 -3.10 -21.59 0.32
CA THR A 21 -1.75 -21.15 0.69
C THR A 21 -0.69 -21.87 -0.14
N VAL A 22 -0.79 -23.20 -0.24
CA VAL A 22 0.15 -24.00 -1.06
C VAL A 22 0.10 -23.56 -2.51
N ARG A 23 -1.10 -23.34 -3.06
CA ARG A 23 -1.28 -22.87 -4.44
C ARG A 23 -0.72 -21.48 -4.66
N ALA A 24 -0.95 -20.54 -3.73
CA ALA A 24 -0.42 -19.19 -3.81
C ALA A 24 1.11 -19.16 -3.71
N ARG A 25 1.72 -19.94 -2.80
CA ARG A 25 3.18 -20.05 -2.69
C ARG A 25 3.79 -20.61 -3.98
N LYS A 26 3.24 -21.71 -4.51
CA LYS A 26 3.71 -22.29 -5.77
C LYS A 26 3.61 -21.30 -6.95
N LEU A 27 2.59 -20.45 -6.96
CA LEU A 27 2.44 -19.41 -7.98
C LEU A 27 3.60 -18.40 -7.92
N PHE A 28 3.98 -17.95 -6.72
CA PHE A 28 5.15 -17.09 -6.53
C PHE A 28 6.47 -17.81 -6.83
N GLU A 29 6.61 -19.09 -6.51
CA GLU A 29 7.86 -19.83 -6.78
C GLU A 29 8.08 -20.11 -8.28
N SER A 30 7.01 -20.25 -9.06
CA SER A 30 7.08 -20.66 -10.47
C SER A 30 7.04 -19.49 -11.46
N ALA A 31 6.53 -18.33 -11.06
CA ALA A 31 6.44 -17.17 -11.93
C ALA A 31 7.75 -16.38 -11.97
N GLU A 32 8.20 -16.04 -13.18
CA GLU A 32 9.34 -15.13 -13.40
C GLU A 32 9.10 -13.74 -12.80
N SER A 33 7.86 -13.25 -12.86
CA SER A 33 7.47 -11.97 -12.25
C SER A 33 6.00 -11.98 -11.85
N VAL A 34 5.71 -11.52 -10.64
CA VAL A 34 4.38 -11.41 -10.05
C VAL A 34 4.06 -9.94 -9.79
N LEU A 35 3.14 -9.38 -10.58
CA LEU A 35 2.68 -8.02 -10.43
C LEU A 35 1.68 -7.91 -9.28
N ILE A 36 2.00 -7.03 -8.34
CA ILE A 36 1.10 -6.51 -7.32
C ILE A 36 0.75 -5.08 -7.75
N THR A 37 -0.49 -4.87 -8.16
CA THR A 37 -1.00 -3.53 -8.50
C THR A 37 -1.20 -2.70 -7.24
N ASP A 38 -1.30 -1.38 -7.40
CA ASP A 38 -1.59 -0.47 -6.30
C ASP A 38 -2.88 -0.85 -5.58
N VAL A 39 -3.91 -1.25 -6.33
CA VAL A 39 -5.22 -1.66 -5.80
C VAL A 39 -5.07 -2.91 -4.92
N VAL A 40 -4.35 -3.92 -5.39
CA VAL A 40 -4.13 -5.17 -4.65
C VAL A 40 -3.36 -4.91 -3.34
N LEU A 41 -2.36 -4.02 -3.38
CA LEU A 41 -1.62 -3.63 -2.19
C LEU A 41 -2.51 -2.90 -1.17
N VAL A 42 -3.30 -1.92 -1.63
CA VAL A 42 -4.20 -1.14 -0.78
C VAL A 42 -5.28 -2.02 -0.15
N GLU A 43 -5.93 -2.89 -0.93
CA GLU A 43 -6.96 -3.79 -0.39
C GLU A 43 -6.38 -4.81 0.59
N THR A 44 -5.17 -5.31 0.34
CA THR A 44 -4.46 -6.20 1.27
C THR A 44 -4.21 -5.49 2.60
N VAL A 45 -3.65 -4.28 2.56
CA VAL A 45 -3.39 -3.48 3.78
C VAL A 45 -4.69 -3.11 4.50
N TRP A 46 -5.73 -2.71 3.78
CA TRP A 46 -7.05 -2.42 4.34
C TRP A 46 -7.65 -3.65 5.03
N THR A 47 -7.54 -4.83 4.40
CA THR A 47 -8.03 -6.08 4.98
C THR A 47 -7.27 -6.44 6.26
N LEU A 48 -5.95 -6.35 6.24
CA LEU A 48 -5.08 -6.68 7.37
C LEU A 48 -5.28 -5.71 8.56
N THR A 49 -5.43 -4.43 8.30
CA THR A 49 -5.70 -3.42 9.35
C THR A 49 -7.14 -3.48 9.87
N GLY A 50 -8.05 -4.13 9.14
CA GLY A 50 -9.44 -4.32 9.52
C GLY A 50 -9.64 -5.07 10.84
N LYS A 51 -10.88 -5.03 11.35
CA LYS A 51 -11.25 -5.56 12.68
C LYS A 51 -10.88 -7.02 12.92
N ARG A 52 -10.78 -7.83 11.85
CA ARG A 52 -10.48 -9.26 11.93
C ARG A 52 -9.02 -9.54 12.24
N TYR A 53 -8.10 -8.91 11.53
CA TYR A 53 -6.67 -9.20 11.63
C TYR A 53 -5.92 -8.18 12.49
N LYS A 54 -6.39 -6.92 12.55
CA LYS A 54 -5.86 -5.86 13.42
C LYS A 54 -4.35 -5.65 13.28
N ALA A 55 -3.82 -5.82 12.06
CA ALA A 55 -2.42 -5.60 11.76
C ALA A 55 -2.03 -4.17 12.16
N THR A 56 -0.92 -4.07 12.87
CA THR A 56 -0.35 -2.81 13.31
C THR A 56 0.37 -2.10 12.17
N LYS A 57 0.69 -0.82 12.37
CA LYS A 57 1.52 -0.04 11.44
C LYS A 57 2.88 -0.71 11.16
N GLU A 58 3.46 -1.39 12.16
CA GLU A 58 4.72 -2.12 12.01
C GLU A 58 4.54 -3.42 11.22
N ASP A 59 3.41 -4.12 11.38
CA ASP A 59 3.09 -5.31 10.58
C ASP A 59 2.95 -4.94 9.10
N ILE A 60 2.25 -3.83 8.82
CA ILE A 60 2.12 -3.32 7.45
C ILE A 60 3.49 -2.91 6.89
N ARG A 61 4.31 -2.20 7.67
CA ARG A 61 5.67 -1.85 7.24
C ARG A 61 6.49 -3.09 6.88
N THR A 62 6.49 -4.09 7.75
CA THR A 62 7.24 -5.34 7.55
C THR A 62 6.76 -6.09 6.31
N LEU A 63 5.44 -6.17 6.10
CA LEU A 63 4.86 -6.78 4.91
C LEU A 63 5.27 -6.06 3.63
N VAL A 64 5.16 -4.73 3.59
CA VAL A 64 5.48 -3.99 2.35
C VAL A 64 6.98 -4.08 2.04
N ILE A 65 7.85 -4.03 3.05
CA ILE A 65 9.30 -4.24 2.86
C ILE A 65 9.57 -5.64 2.31
N SER A 66 8.97 -6.68 2.88
CA SER A 66 9.22 -8.05 2.40
C SER A 66 8.75 -8.26 0.95
N LEU A 67 7.63 -7.65 0.56
CA LEU A 67 7.18 -7.67 -0.85
C LEU A 67 8.11 -6.88 -1.78
N LEU A 68 8.71 -5.78 -1.31
CA LEU A 68 9.68 -4.99 -2.08
C LEU A 68 11.05 -5.69 -2.22
N GLU A 69 11.41 -6.53 -1.26
CA GLU A 69 12.65 -7.33 -1.25
C GLU A 69 12.52 -8.67 -2.00
N GLU A 70 11.28 -9.10 -2.28
CA GLU A 70 11.00 -10.34 -3.01
C GLU A 70 11.47 -10.23 -4.48
N PRO A 71 12.44 -11.05 -4.93
CA PRO A 71 13.13 -10.86 -6.21
C PRO A 71 12.23 -10.86 -7.45
N ASN A 72 11.12 -11.58 -7.41
CA ASN A 72 10.19 -11.69 -8.54
C ASN A 72 8.90 -10.90 -8.33
N THR A 73 8.76 -10.14 -7.25
CA THR A 73 7.61 -9.24 -7.08
C THR A 73 7.87 -7.94 -7.81
N VAL A 74 6.91 -7.53 -8.65
CA VAL A 74 6.96 -6.27 -9.39
C VAL A 74 5.76 -5.41 -9.02
N PHE A 75 5.94 -4.09 -9.06
CA PHE A 75 4.91 -3.10 -8.76
C PHE A 75 4.74 -2.16 -9.95
N GLU A 76 3.61 -1.46 -10.02
CA GLU A 76 3.42 -0.39 -11.02
C GLU A 76 4.52 0.68 -10.94
N SER A 77 5.02 0.96 -9.74
CA SER A 77 6.22 1.75 -9.50
C SER A 77 6.79 1.48 -8.12
N GLN A 78 7.89 0.72 -8.06
CA GLN A 78 8.57 0.39 -6.82
C GLN A 78 9.02 1.65 -6.04
N GLN A 79 9.46 2.68 -6.77
CA GLN A 79 9.84 3.96 -6.16
C GLN A 79 8.65 4.63 -5.47
N VAL A 80 7.46 4.62 -6.09
CA VAL A 80 6.26 5.21 -5.50
C VAL A 80 5.82 4.43 -4.26
N ILE A 81 5.86 3.09 -4.28
CA ILE A 81 5.55 2.27 -3.11
C ILE A 81 6.53 2.58 -1.96
N TRP A 82 7.83 2.69 -2.26
CA TRP A 82 8.84 3.04 -1.26
C TRP A 82 8.59 4.42 -0.63
N SER A 83 8.33 5.44 -1.46
CA SER A 83 7.99 6.78 -0.96
C SER A 83 6.72 6.79 -0.12
N ALA A 84 5.66 6.11 -0.58
CA ALA A 84 4.41 5.99 0.16
C ALA A 84 4.61 5.27 1.51
N LEU A 85 5.44 4.23 1.56
CA LEU A 85 5.76 3.54 2.80
C LEU A 85 6.49 4.47 3.79
N ASN A 86 7.44 5.28 3.32
CA ASN A 86 8.15 6.23 4.18
C ASN A 86 7.21 7.28 4.76
N ASP A 87 6.32 7.85 3.94
CA ASP A 87 5.30 8.81 4.38
C ASP A 87 4.33 8.18 5.38
N PHE A 88 3.87 6.95 5.10
CA PHE A 88 3.02 6.18 6.00
C PHE A 88 3.70 5.96 7.36
N VAL A 89 4.97 5.53 7.38
CA VAL A 89 5.75 5.31 8.61
C VAL A 89 5.93 6.62 9.38
N ALA A 90 6.25 7.72 8.69
CA ALA A 90 6.45 9.03 9.30
C ALA A 90 5.16 9.72 9.76
N ALA A 91 3.99 9.28 9.28
CA ALA A 91 2.70 9.90 9.59
C ALA A 91 2.43 9.94 11.10
N LYS A 92 2.11 11.14 11.59
CA LYS A 92 1.81 11.41 13.00
C LYS A 92 0.30 11.39 13.24
N PRO A 93 -0.15 10.96 14.44
CA PRO A 93 -1.56 11.05 14.78
C PRO A 93 -2.05 12.51 14.84
N VAL A 94 -3.22 12.76 14.26
CA VAL A 94 -3.97 14.02 14.37
C VAL A 94 -5.22 13.82 15.21
N LYS A 95 -5.58 14.82 16.02
CA LYS A 95 -6.85 14.81 16.76
C LYS A 95 -7.99 15.21 15.83
N THR A 96 -8.99 14.34 15.72
CA THR A 96 -10.23 14.60 14.98
C THR A 96 -11.43 14.55 15.93
N ALA A 97 -12.61 14.97 15.47
CA ALA A 97 -13.85 14.85 16.23
C ALA A 97 -14.16 13.40 16.69
N ASN A 98 -13.68 12.42 15.93
CA ASN A 98 -13.89 10.99 16.17
C ASN A 98 -12.69 10.31 16.84
N GLY A 99 -11.76 11.08 17.43
CA GLY A 99 -10.54 10.58 18.08
C GLY A 99 -9.28 10.78 17.25
N ALA A 100 -8.18 10.18 17.71
CA ALA A 100 -6.91 10.27 17.01
C ALA A 100 -6.93 9.43 15.73
N LYS A 101 -6.56 10.02 14.59
CA LYS A 101 -6.39 9.34 13.30
C LYS A 101 -4.96 9.53 12.81
N THR A 102 -4.46 8.59 12.02
CA THR A 102 -3.15 8.69 11.34
C THR A 102 -3.39 8.39 9.88
N ALA A 103 -2.66 9.04 8.97
CA ALA A 103 -2.74 8.73 7.54
C ALA A 103 -2.39 7.26 7.32
N ASP A 104 -3.14 6.60 6.46
CA ASP A 104 -2.87 5.21 6.10
C ASP A 104 -1.94 5.11 4.88
N LEU A 105 -1.60 3.89 4.47
CA LEU A 105 -0.74 3.67 3.31
C LEU A 105 -1.42 4.13 2.01
N ALA A 106 -2.74 4.03 1.91
CA ALA A 106 -3.48 4.44 0.73
C ALA A 106 -3.44 5.96 0.55
N ASP A 107 -3.59 6.72 1.63
CA ASP A 107 -3.41 8.18 1.63
C ASP A 107 -2.04 8.57 1.06
N ALA A 108 -0.96 7.94 1.57
CA ALA A 108 0.40 8.17 1.11
C ALA A 108 0.62 7.76 -0.34
N LEU A 109 0.02 6.64 -0.76
CA LEU A 109 0.12 6.13 -2.12
C LEU A 109 -0.57 7.05 -3.13
N ILE A 110 -1.76 7.57 -2.81
CA ILE A 110 -2.50 8.52 -3.64
C ILE A 110 -1.62 9.75 -3.93
N VAL A 111 -0.98 10.31 -2.92
CA VAL A 111 -0.11 11.50 -3.08
C VAL A 111 1.09 11.19 -3.96
N ASN A 112 1.83 10.12 -3.66
CA ASN A 112 3.05 9.78 -4.39
C ASN A 112 2.76 9.34 -5.83
N LYS A 113 1.68 8.61 -6.08
CA LYS A 113 1.23 8.26 -7.43
C LYS A 113 0.80 9.50 -8.20
N THR A 114 0.13 10.47 -7.56
CA THR A 114 -0.25 11.73 -8.22
C THR A 114 0.98 12.55 -8.61
N LYS A 115 1.99 12.67 -7.72
CA LYS A 115 3.28 13.32 -8.03
C LYS A 115 3.96 12.66 -9.24
N MET A 116 3.97 11.33 -9.27
CA MET A 116 4.51 10.54 -10.39
C MET A 116 3.76 10.83 -11.70
N VAL A 117 2.42 10.72 -11.69
CA VAL A 117 1.58 10.95 -12.89
C VAL A 117 1.72 12.38 -13.41
N ALA A 118 1.78 13.38 -12.54
CA ALA A 118 1.99 14.77 -12.94
C ALA A 118 3.34 14.94 -13.66
N ARG A 119 4.41 14.38 -13.08
CA ARG A 119 5.75 14.38 -13.68
C ARG A 119 5.76 13.69 -15.05
N ASP A 120 5.19 12.48 -15.15
CA ASP A 120 5.20 11.69 -16.38
C ASP A 120 4.36 12.34 -17.50
N ARG A 121 3.36 13.14 -17.12
CA ARG A 121 2.55 13.95 -18.06
C ARG A 121 3.14 15.33 -18.34
N HIS A 122 4.29 15.69 -17.75
CA HIS A 122 4.88 17.03 -17.83
C HIS A 122 3.93 18.15 -17.36
N LEU A 123 3.08 17.86 -16.37
CA LEU A 123 2.15 18.81 -15.77
C LEU A 123 2.68 19.28 -14.41
N ALA A 124 2.42 20.55 -14.09
CA ALA A 124 2.74 21.09 -12.77
C ALA A 124 1.86 20.42 -11.70
N TYR A 125 2.49 19.80 -10.69
CA TYR A 125 1.79 19.27 -9.53
C TYR A 125 1.37 20.41 -8.60
N GLN A 126 0.06 20.68 -8.51
CA GLN A 126 -0.49 21.75 -7.68
C GLN A 126 -0.90 21.30 -6.28
N GLY A 127 -1.01 20.00 -6.06
CA GLY A 127 -1.39 19.39 -4.80
C GLY A 127 -2.41 18.25 -4.98
N THR A 128 -2.50 17.39 -3.97
CA THR A 128 -3.53 16.37 -3.83
C THR A 128 -4.56 16.88 -2.84
N TYR A 129 -5.82 16.98 -3.26
CA TYR A 129 -6.87 17.56 -2.44
C TYR A 129 -7.61 16.49 -1.64
N THR A 130 -7.79 16.70 -0.33
CA THR A 130 -8.46 15.75 0.56
C THR A 130 -9.23 16.45 1.67
N PHE A 131 -10.34 15.85 2.10
CA PHE A 131 -11.06 16.23 3.32
C PHE A 131 -10.59 15.42 4.54
N ASP A 132 -9.73 14.41 4.35
CA ASP A 132 -9.20 13.63 5.46
C ASP A 132 -8.10 14.41 6.19
N GLN A 133 -8.40 14.77 7.45
CA GLN A 133 -7.48 15.52 8.31
C GLN A 133 -6.14 14.80 8.55
N ALA A 134 -6.14 13.47 8.54
CA ALA A 134 -4.93 12.69 8.74
C ALA A 134 -4.07 12.71 7.46
N ALA A 135 -4.69 12.53 6.29
CA ALA A 135 -4.01 12.63 5.00
C ALA A 135 -3.39 14.02 4.77
N LEU A 136 -4.00 15.10 5.31
CA LEU A 136 -3.45 16.47 5.26
C LEU A 136 -2.06 16.63 5.92
N GLN A 137 -1.58 15.63 6.65
CA GLN A 137 -0.21 15.62 7.19
C GLN A 137 0.85 15.19 6.17
N ILE A 138 0.45 14.61 5.04
CA ILE A 138 1.37 14.15 4.00
C ILE A 138 1.77 15.34 3.11
N ASP A 139 3.07 15.49 2.87
CA ASP A 139 3.59 16.57 2.03
C ASP A 139 2.97 16.55 0.63
N GLY A 140 2.47 17.71 0.19
CA GLY A 140 1.80 17.89 -1.08
C GLY A 140 0.28 17.75 -1.03
N THR A 141 -0.32 17.47 0.14
CA THR A 141 -1.78 17.50 0.30
C THR A 141 -2.30 18.90 0.62
N ARG A 142 -3.57 19.18 0.26
CA ARG A 142 -4.25 20.46 0.48
C ARG A 142 -5.73 20.25 0.77
N THR A 143 -6.33 21.19 1.49
CA THR A 143 -7.80 21.30 1.58
C THR A 143 -8.34 21.97 0.31
N PRO A 144 -9.49 21.52 -0.24
CA PRO A 144 -10.18 22.20 -1.34
C PRO A 144 -10.51 23.66 -1.07
#